data_AF-A0A970Z047-F1
#
_entry.id   AF-A0A970Z047-F1
#
_cell.length_a   1.000
_cell.length_b   1.000
_cell.length_c   1.000
_cell.angle_alpha   90.00
_cell.angle_beta   90.00
_cell.angle_gamma   90.00
#
_symmetry.space_group_name_H-M   'P 1'
#
loop_
_entity.id
_entity.type
_entity.pdbx_description
1 polymer ?
#
loop_
_entity_poly.entity_id
_entity_poly.type
_entity_poly.pdbx_seq_one_letter_code
_entity_poly.pdbx_strand_id
1 'polypeptide(L)'
;SMPATGLVYCYLGLAYNLYLLKHNVELQLRYIERLKDINNFQGAYYELIVANCLIRAGFRLQLEDESDEMTKHCEFSAVSGKTGKVYWVEAKSRAVASMLGKSTKNGTTKKDPTCMLSKHLNNALFKPASGERLIFIDVNTGFEDGATPAWIEKAGTKLDMKEKDLKAGQTAYVFVTNIAYHWNLDSAKVGAVILAHGLGISDFAKKGYFRLSEIYRRKQRHIDAYDVMTAFADYPKLPETFDGSLPSDAFDGNSKRLIIGGTYFFEGVGGQEGLTATVTSATVAEHEKRVYIGTDKGQILTKPISDAELADYRSHRDAFFGVLHRQGKTAKNEYEFYEDLVEIHMAYPRENLLRLTEKWTDAEELKKLSHEDLVLEYCERISLSVMGNSGRQDQPSTKST
;
A
#
# COMPACT_ATOMS: atom_id res chain seq x y z
N SER A 1 8.20 -23.34 -1.42
CA SER A 1 9.41 -22.53 -1.70
C SER A 1 10.26 -22.46 -0.44
N MET A 2 11.59 -22.31 -0.56
CA MET A 2 12.40 -21.89 0.60
C MET A 2 12.00 -20.46 0.96
N PRO A 3 11.83 -20.12 2.24
CA PRO A 3 11.53 -18.75 2.63
C PRO A 3 12.71 -17.84 2.23
N ALA A 4 12.41 -16.72 1.57
CA ALA A 4 13.43 -15.76 1.18
C ALA A 4 14.16 -15.23 2.42
N THR A 5 15.49 -15.24 2.38
CA THR A 5 16.33 -14.71 3.47
C THR A 5 16.55 -13.20 3.30
N GLY A 6 17.09 -12.53 4.33
CA GLY A 6 17.46 -11.11 4.24
C GLY A 6 18.34 -10.78 3.03
N LEU A 7 19.28 -11.67 2.67
CA LEU A 7 20.13 -11.53 1.49
C LEU A 7 19.30 -11.46 0.19
N VAL A 8 18.31 -12.34 0.06
CA VAL A 8 17.43 -12.38 -1.12
C VAL A 8 16.65 -11.07 -1.23
N TYR A 9 16.08 -10.57 -0.12
CA TYR A 9 15.38 -9.29 -0.11
C TYR A 9 16.28 -8.10 -0.44
N CYS A 10 17.51 -8.08 0.06
CA CYS A 10 18.46 -7.03 -0.29
C CYS A 10 18.79 -7.05 -1.78
N TYR A 11 19.09 -8.22 -2.34
CA TYR A 11 19.50 -8.37 -3.74
C TYR A 11 18.35 -8.15 -4.72
N LEU A 12 17.27 -8.94 -4.61
CA LEU A 12 16.13 -8.85 -5.51
C LEU A 12 15.32 -7.57 -5.29
N GLY A 13 15.25 -7.07 -4.05
CA GLY A 13 14.65 -5.76 -3.76
C GLY A 13 15.41 -4.63 -4.44
N LEU A 14 16.75 -4.60 -4.35
CA LEU A 14 17.55 -3.61 -5.07
C LEU A 14 17.34 -3.71 -6.59
N ALA A 15 17.37 -4.92 -7.14
CA ALA A 15 17.15 -5.15 -8.57
C ALA A 15 15.77 -4.67 -9.03
N TYR A 16 14.72 -4.98 -8.26
CA TYR A 16 13.36 -4.55 -8.58
C TYR A 16 13.17 -3.04 -8.41
N ASN A 17 13.78 -2.43 -7.40
CA ASN A 17 13.72 -0.99 -7.24
C ASN A 17 14.38 -0.25 -8.41
N LEU A 18 15.54 -0.74 -8.88
CA LEU A 18 16.20 -0.21 -10.08
C LEU A 18 15.35 -0.41 -11.35
N TYR A 19 14.70 -1.56 -11.47
CA TYR A 19 13.77 -1.84 -12.57
C TYR A 19 12.63 -0.83 -12.56
N LEU A 20 11.91 -0.66 -11.44
CA LEU A 20 10.80 0.29 -11.36
C LEU A 20 11.24 1.72 -11.64
N LEU A 21 12.37 2.14 -11.05
CA LEU A 21 12.86 3.50 -11.25
C LEU A 21 13.13 3.76 -12.75
N LYS A 22 13.85 2.86 -13.43
CA LYS A 22 14.15 2.99 -14.88
C LYS A 22 12.91 3.09 -15.77
N HIS A 23 11.80 2.43 -15.41
CA HIS A 23 10.59 2.40 -16.23
C HIS A 23 9.57 3.49 -15.88
N ASN A 24 9.73 4.16 -14.73
CA ASN A 24 8.82 5.23 -14.28
C ASN A 24 9.47 6.61 -14.28
N VAL A 25 10.80 6.68 -14.29
CA VAL A 25 11.60 7.90 -14.22
C VAL A 25 12.87 7.70 -15.05
N GLU A 26 13.47 8.78 -15.53
CA GLU A 26 14.81 8.70 -16.11
C GLU A 26 15.83 8.34 -15.01
N LEU A 27 16.42 7.15 -15.11
CA LEU A 27 17.45 6.71 -14.17
C LEU A 27 18.72 7.55 -14.38
N GLN A 28 18.94 8.51 -13.50
CA GLN A 28 20.10 9.38 -13.56
C GLN A 28 21.39 8.61 -13.25
N LEU A 29 22.43 8.82 -14.07
CA LEU A 29 23.77 8.22 -13.87
C LEU A 29 24.32 8.49 -12.48
N ARG A 30 24.10 9.70 -11.94
CA ARG A 30 24.50 10.11 -10.59
C ARG A 30 23.94 9.18 -9.50
N TYR A 31 22.71 8.69 -9.66
CA TYR A 31 22.11 7.77 -8.70
C TYR A 31 22.84 6.41 -8.69
N ILE A 32 23.23 5.93 -9.86
CA ILE A 32 24.03 4.71 -10.01
C ILE A 32 25.44 4.88 -9.46
N GLU A 33 26.05 6.04 -9.64
CA GLU A 33 27.35 6.38 -9.04
C GLU A 33 27.29 6.35 -7.51
N ARG A 34 26.25 6.95 -6.91
CA ARG A 34 26.02 6.93 -5.45
C ARG A 34 25.81 5.52 -4.91
N LEU A 35 25.15 4.64 -5.66
CA LEU A 35 24.99 3.22 -5.31
C LEU A 35 26.30 2.41 -5.45
N LYS A 36 27.27 2.88 -6.24
CA LYS A 36 28.58 2.23 -6.37
C LYS A 36 29.60 2.75 -5.35
N ASP A 37 29.37 3.92 -4.76
CA ASP A 37 30.22 4.47 -3.70
C ASP A 37 29.75 4.02 -2.31
N ILE A 38 30.60 3.27 -1.61
CA ILE A 38 30.34 2.73 -0.27
C ILE A 38 29.96 3.82 0.77
N ASN A 39 30.46 5.05 0.61
CA ASN A 39 30.13 6.14 1.53
C ASN A 39 28.71 6.66 1.33
N ASN A 40 28.20 6.58 0.10
CA ASN A 40 26.90 7.09 -0.30
C ASN A 40 25.83 5.99 -0.41
N PHE A 41 26.25 4.73 -0.51
CA PHE A 41 25.41 3.56 -0.74
C PHE A 41 24.17 3.52 0.15
N GLN A 42 24.33 3.60 1.48
CA GLN A 42 23.19 3.50 2.40
C GLN A 42 22.10 4.56 2.12
N GLY A 43 22.50 5.80 1.83
CA GLY A 43 21.55 6.88 1.58
C GLY A 43 20.77 6.63 0.29
N ALA A 44 21.51 6.39 -0.80
CA ALA A 44 20.92 6.09 -2.11
C ALA A 44 20.06 4.81 -2.09
N TYR A 45 20.46 3.80 -1.32
CA TYR A 45 19.72 2.56 -1.15
C TYR A 45 18.35 2.80 -0.50
N TYR A 46 18.31 3.57 0.59
CA TYR A 46 17.04 3.88 1.26
C TYR A 46 16.14 4.80 0.44
N GLU A 47 16.71 5.83 -0.18
CA GLU A 47 15.98 6.70 -1.12
C GLU A 47 15.33 5.88 -2.25
N LEU A 48 16.01 4.83 -2.73
CA LEU A 48 15.50 3.97 -3.80
C LEU A 48 14.33 3.09 -3.32
N ILE A 49 14.35 2.66 -2.06
CA ILE A 49 13.22 1.95 -1.44
C ILE A 49 12.01 2.88 -1.32
N VAL A 50 12.22 4.13 -0.87
CA VAL A 50 11.14 5.13 -0.77
C VAL A 50 10.55 5.41 -2.16
N ALA A 51 11.39 5.60 -3.17
CA ALA A 51 10.95 5.78 -4.56
C ALA A 51 10.13 4.59 -5.07
N ASN A 52 10.58 3.35 -4.80
CA ASN A 52 9.83 2.13 -5.15
C ASN A 52 8.45 2.10 -4.49
N CYS A 53 8.36 2.36 -3.18
CA CYS A 53 7.09 2.39 -2.47
C CYS A 53 6.15 3.47 -3.01
N LEU A 54 6.66 4.66 -3.36
CA LEU A 54 5.85 5.71 -3.95
C LEU A 54 5.32 5.34 -5.35
N ILE A 55 6.16 4.76 -6.21
CA ILE A 55 5.73 4.25 -7.52
C ILE A 55 4.62 3.19 -7.34
N ARG A 56 4.81 2.24 -6.42
CA ARG A 56 3.83 1.20 -6.10
C ARG A 56 2.54 1.76 -5.50
N ALA A 57 2.60 2.88 -4.81
CA ALA A 57 1.44 3.62 -4.31
C ALA A 57 0.76 4.48 -5.41
N GLY A 58 1.20 4.40 -6.66
CA GLY A 58 0.59 5.10 -7.80
C GLY A 58 1.09 6.55 -7.99
N PHE A 59 2.24 6.90 -7.42
CA PHE A 59 2.84 8.22 -7.62
C PHE A 59 3.74 8.24 -8.85
N ARG A 60 3.70 9.36 -9.58
CA ARG A 60 4.71 9.72 -10.56
C ARG A 60 5.77 10.58 -9.91
N LEU A 61 7.03 10.16 -9.96
CA LEU A 61 8.14 10.93 -9.39
C LEU A 61 8.64 11.97 -10.40
N GLN A 62 9.10 13.10 -9.89
CA GLN A 62 9.81 14.14 -10.65
C GLN A 62 11.12 14.43 -9.92
N LEU A 63 12.23 14.17 -10.59
CA LEU A 63 13.55 14.48 -10.04
C LEU A 63 13.75 15.99 -10.12
N GLU A 64 14.19 16.57 -9.01
CA GLU A 64 14.55 17.99 -8.97
C GLU A 64 15.91 18.19 -9.67
N ASP A 65 16.16 19.39 -10.18
CA ASP A 65 17.44 19.73 -10.79
C ASP A 65 18.52 19.83 -9.70
N GLU A 66 19.26 18.75 -9.50
CA GLU A 66 20.33 18.67 -8.51
C GLU A 66 21.63 19.40 -8.92
N SER A 67 21.64 20.13 -10.04
CA SER A 67 22.78 20.97 -10.46
C SER A 67 22.80 22.34 -9.78
N ASP A 68 21.71 22.72 -9.12
CA ASP A 68 21.63 23.95 -8.33
C ASP A 68 22.17 23.74 -6.90
N GLU A 69 23.44 24.09 -6.68
CA GLU A 69 24.07 24.07 -5.35
C GLU A 69 23.63 25.23 -4.44
N MET A 70 22.87 26.22 -4.97
CA MET A 70 22.50 27.43 -4.24
C MET A 70 21.30 27.22 -3.30
N THR A 71 20.49 26.20 -3.55
CA THR A 71 19.30 25.88 -2.75
C THR A 71 19.28 24.44 -2.27
N LYS A 72 18.90 24.23 -1.00
CA LYS A 72 18.69 22.87 -0.46
C LYS A 72 17.35 22.36 -0.94
N HIS A 73 17.35 21.51 -1.97
CA HIS A 73 16.14 20.86 -2.47
C HIS A 73 15.81 19.58 -1.68
N CYS A 74 14.52 19.22 -1.69
CA CYS A 74 14.10 17.85 -1.37
C CYS A 74 14.64 16.89 -2.43
N GLU A 75 14.80 15.61 -2.09
CA GLU A 75 15.45 14.62 -2.97
C GLU A 75 14.69 14.44 -4.29
N PHE A 76 13.36 14.52 -4.25
CA PHE A 76 12.48 14.57 -5.42
C PHE A 76 11.07 15.02 -5.01
N SER A 77 10.24 15.36 -5.98
CA SER A 77 8.80 15.54 -5.79
C SER A 77 8.01 14.32 -6.31
N ALA A 78 6.85 14.07 -5.72
CA ALA A 78 5.97 12.95 -6.06
C ALA A 78 4.55 13.47 -6.31
N VAL A 79 3.97 13.09 -7.45
CA VAL A 79 2.59 13.47 -7.82
C VAL A 79 1.69 12.26 -7.70
N SER A 80 0.66 12.34 -6.86
CA SER A 80 -0.33 11.27 -6.73
C SER A 80 -1.13 11.12 -8.02
N GLY A 81 -1.16 9.92 -8.60
CA GLY A 81 -2.04 9.60 -9.72
C GLY A 81 -3.53 9.58 -9.32
N LYS A 82 -3.84 9.40 -8.03
CA LYS A 82 -5.21 9.33 -7.52
C LYS A 82 -5.81 10.71 -7.24
N THR A 83 -5.06 11.60 -6.58
CA THR A 83 -5.58 12.91 -6.14
C THR A 83 -5.03 14.09 -6.94
N GLY A 84 -3.97 13.88 -7.72
CA GLY A 84 -3.22 14.94 -8.41
C GLY A 84 -2.37 15.81 -7.49
N LYS A 85 -2.34 15.55 -6.18
CA LYS A 85 -1.55 16.32 -5.23
C LYS A 85 -0.04 16.12 -5.46
N VAL A 86 0.71 17.19 -5.24
CA VAL A 86 2.17 17.20 -5.30
C VAL A 86 2.75 17.19 -3.90
N TYR A 87 3.70 16.31 -3.69
CA TYR A 87 4.37 16.08 -2.42
C TYR A 87 5.88 16.27 -2.55
N TRP A 88 6.45 16.96 -1.57
CA TRP A 88 7.90 17.11 -1.45
C TRP A 88 8.45 15.99 -0.57
N VAL A 89 9.37 15.18 -1.12
CA VAL A 89 9.83 13.95 -0.48
C VAL A 89 11.21 14.13 0.14
N GLU A 90 11.34 13.76 1.41
CA GLU A 90 12.62 13.63 2.09
C GLU A 90 12.80 12.21 2.62
N ALA A 91 13.91 11.56 2.27
CA ALA A 91 14.26 10.25 2.78
C ALA A 91 15.60 10.30 3.52
N LYS A 92 15.64 9.80 4.76
CA LYS A 92 16.86 9.66 5.55
C LYS A 92 16.89 8.35 6.31
N SER A 93 18.02 7.65 6.27
CA SER A 93 18.28 6.47 7.08
C SER A 93 19.32 6.76 8.16
N ARG A 94 19.10 6.25 9.37
CA ARG A 94 20.07 6.31 10.47
C ARG A 94 21.35 5.58 10.05
N ALA A 95 22.46 6.30 9.90
CA ALA A 95 23.77 5.72 9.64
C ALA A 95 24.30 5.01 10.90
N VAL A 96 24.44 3.68 10.87
CA VAL A 96 24.96 2.88 12.00
C VAL A 96 26.36 2.40 11.68
N ALA A 97 27.31 2.58 12.60
CA ALA A 97 28.68 2.13 12.39
C ALA A 97 28.73 0.61 12.11
N SER A 98 29.58 0.22 11.16
CA SER A 98 29.74 -1.15 10.64
C SER A 98 28.57 -1.71 9.84
N MET A 99 27.56 -0.90 9.52
CA MET A 99 26.44 -1.29 8.65
C MET A 99 26.49 -0.53 7.34
N LEU A 100 26.23 -1.23 6.23
CA LEU A 100 26.07 -0.65 4.89
C LEU A 100 27.18 0.34 4.51
N GLY A 101 28.44 0.02 4.83
CA GLY A 101 29.60 0.84 4.48
C GLY A 101 29.93 1.98 5.45
N LYS A 102 29.19 2.14 6.53
CA LYS A 102 29.47 3.18 7.53
C LYS A 102 30.53 2.74 8.53
N SER A 103 31.37 3.69 8.92
CA SER A 103 32.39 3.58 9.96
C SER A 103 31.98 4.37 11.20
N THR A 104 32.79 4.33 12.25
CA THR A 104 32.60 5.19 13.44
C THR A 104 32.77 6.69 13.14
N LYS A 105 33.37 7.06 12.01
CA LYS A 105 33.53 8.47 11.59
C LYS A 105 32.25 9.06 11.01
N ASN A 106 31.43 8.23 10.34
CA ASN A 106 30.25 8.67 9.60
C ASN A 106 28.97 7.88 9.95
N GLY A 107 29.00 7.09 11.03
CA GLY A 107 27.89 6.34 11.59
C GLY A 107 27.83 6.45 13.11
N THR A 108 26.63 6.32 13.67
CA THR A 108 26.41 6.33 15.13
C THR A 108 26.72 4.97 15.75
N THR A 109 27.22 4.99 16.98
CA THR A 109 27.36 3.83 17.86
C THR A 109 26.29 3.78 18.94
N LYS A 110 25.40 4.79 19.00
CA LYS A 110 24.30 4.85 19.98
C LYS A 110 23.33 3.70 19.75
N LYS A 111 22.98 2.97 20.81
CA LYS A 111 22.05 1.84 20.77
C LYS A 111 20.60 2.22 20.46
N ASP A 112 20.18 3.42 20.86
CA ASP A 112 18.82 3.92 20.61
C ASP A 112 18.53 4.04 19.09
N PRO A 113 17.61 3.25 18.51
CA PRO A 113 17.26 3.33 17.09
C PRO A 113 16.72 4.71 16.69
N THR A 114 16.10 5.41 17.63
CA THR A 114 15.48 6.71 17.39
C THR A 114 16.44 7.89 17.60
N CYS A 115 17.74 7.66 17.79
CA CYS A 115 18.69 8.70 18.19
C CYS A 115 18.90 9.80 17.14
N MET A 116 18.58 9.52 15.87
CA MET A 116 18.71 10.47 14.75
C MET A 116 17.37 11.08 14.31
N LEU A 117 16.24 10.60 14.85
CA LEU A 117 14.89 10.96 14.41
C LEU A 117 14.68 12.48 14.41
N SER A 118 14.90 13.14 15.55
CA SER A 118 14.70 14.59 15.68
C SER A 118 15.63 15.41 14.76
N LYS A 119 16.87 14.94 14.55
CA LYS A 119 17.82 15.60 13.64
C LYS A 119 17.35 15.52 12.19
N HIS A 120 17.01 14.31 11.72
CA HIS A 120 16.53 14.11 10.35
C HIS A 120 15.23 14.87 10.10
N LEU A 121 14.29 14.84 11.06
CA LEU A 121 13.04 15.56 10.96
C LEU A 121 13.24 17.08 10.91
N ASN A 122 14.07 17.65 11.79
CA ASN A 122 14.34 19.09 11.78
C ASN A 122 15.02 19.54 10.49
N ASN A 123 15.95 18.74 9.95
CA ASN A 123 16.60 19.03 8.68
C ASN A 123 15.60 19.01 7.52
N ALA A 124 14.72 18.01 7.48
CA ALA A 124 13.66 17.89 6.48
C ALA A 124 12.71 19.11 6.51
N LEU A 125 12.30 19.50 7.72
CA LEU A 125 11.41 20.64 7.95
C LEU A 125 12.04 22.00 7.64
N PHE A 126 13.38 22.09 7.66
CA PHE A 126 14.10 23.31 7.31
C PHE A 126 14.18 23.53 5.79
N LYS A 127 14.05 22.46 4.99
CA LYS A 127 14.06 22.59 3.53
C LYS A 127 12.81 23.33 3.04
N PRO A 128 12.94 24.28 2.10
CA PRO A 128 11.79 24.92 1.49
C PRO A 128 10.94 23.86 0.78
N ALA A 129 9.62 23.98 0.92
CA ALA A 129 8.66 23.18 0.17
C ALA A 129 7.42 24.04 -0.03
N SER A 130 6.97 24.14 -1.27
CA SER A 130 5.79 24.93 -1.65
C SER A 130 4.46 24.23 -1.32
N GLY A 131 4.50 22.96 -0.89
CA GLY A 131 3.30 22.14 -0.64
C GLY A 131 3.46 21.13 0.50
N GLU A 132 2.63 20.09 0.45
CA GLU A 132 2.62 18.98 1.43
C GLU A 132 3.96 18.22 1.40
N ARG A 133 4.41 17.71 2.56
CA ARG A 133 5.67 16.96 2.70
C ARG A 133 5.41 15.49 3.05
N LEU A 134 6.15 14.59 2.42
CA LEU A 134 6.31 13.21 2.87
C LEU A 134 7.73 13.04 3.39
N ILE A 135 7.88 12.75 4.68
CA ILE A 135 9.18 12.62 5.35
C ILE A 135 9.34 11.17 5.80
N PHE A 136 10.34 10.49 5.25
CA PHE A 136 10.68 9.10 5.54
C PHE A 136 11.96 9.04 6.37
N ILE A 137 11.88 8.41 7.54
CA ILE A 137 13.02 8.27 8.46
C ILE A 137 13.18 6.81 8.85
N ASP A 138 14.21 6.15 8.31
CA ASP A 138 14.56 4.79 8.67
C ASP A 138 15.42 4.73 9.94
N VAL A 139 14.95 3.97 10.94
CA VAL A 139 15.66 3.79 12.22
C VAL A 139 16.83 2.82 12.11
N ASN A 140 16.90 2.04 11.02
CA ASN A 140 18.00 1.14 10.68
C ASN A 140 18.48 0.32 11.89
N THR A 141 17.65 -0.59 12.35
CA THR A 141 17.96 -1.45 13.50
C THR A 141 17.62 -2.90 13.19
N GLY A 142 18.21 -3.82 13.95
CA GLY A 142 17.91 -5.25 13.84
C GLY A 142 16.42 -5.53 14.00
N PHE A 143 15.97 -6.63 13.40
CA PHE A 143 14.60 -7.12 13.56
C PHE A 143 14.33 -7.51 15.03
N GLU A 144 13.19 -7.07 15.57
CA GLU A 144 12.67 -7.47 16.87
C GLU A 144 11.57 -8.50 16.65
N ASP A 145 11.76 -9.73 17.16
CA ASP A 145 10.76 -10.80 17.07
C ASP A 145 9.68 -10.59 18.14
N GLY A 146 8.40 -10.69 17.76
CA GLY A 146 7.27 -10.47 18.68
C GLY A 146 6.33 -9.31 18.28
N ALA A 147 5.70 -8.70 19.29
CA ALA A 147 4.76 -7.59 19.14
C ALA A 147 5.42 -6.30 18.59
N THR A 148 4.63 -5.22 18.50
CA THR A 148 5.05 -3.85 18.14
C THR A 148 6.44 -3.49 18.69
N PRO A 149 7.44 -3.19 17.83
CA PRO A 149 8.81 -2.90 18.27
C PRO A 149 8.89 -1.72 19.24
N ALA A 150 9.80 -1.79 20.21
CA ALA A 150 9.90 -0.79 21.28
C ALA A 150 10.22 0.62 20.76
N TRP A 151 10.88 0.71 19.60
CA TRP A 151 11.18 2.00 18.98
C TRP A 151 9.93 2.74 18.48
N ILE A 152 8.80 2.06 18.21
CA ILE A 152 7.57 2.69 17.72
C ILE A 152 7.02 3.67 18.75
N GLU A 153 6.84 3.23 20.00
CA GLU A 153 6.31 4.08 21.08
C GLU A 153 7.24 5.28 21.33
N LYS A 154 8.55 5.03 21.32
CA LYS A 154 9.57 6.06 21.51
C LYS A 154 9.59 7.07 20.37
N ALA A 155 9.44 6.61 19.12
CA ALA A 155 9.34 7.48 17.95
C ALA A 155 8.07 8.32 18.02
N GLY A 156 6.92 7.71 18.31
CA GLY A 156 5.65 8.42 18.52
C GLY A 156 5.76 9.51 19.58
N THR A 157 6.31 9.20 20.75
CA THR A 157 6.54 10.19 21.81
C THR A 157 7.41 11.36 21.34
N LYS A 158 8.48 11.10 20.58
CA LYS A 158 9.34 12.17 20.02
C LYS A 158 8.60 13.02 18.99
N LEU A 159 7.69 12.44 18.21
CA LEU A 159 6.87 13.14 17.23
C LEU A 159 5.80 13.99 17.93
N ASP A 160 5.12 13.45 18.95
CA ASP A 160 4.17 14.20 19.80
C ASP A 160 4.85 15.38 20.49
N MET A 161 6.07 15.20 20.99
CA MET A 161 6.86 16.30 21.54
C MET A 161 7.18 17.34 20.48
N LYS A 162 7.56 16.90 19.26
CA LYS A 162 7.88 17.82 18.16
C LYS A 162 6.67 18.67 17.74
N GLU A 163 5.44 18.14 17.83
CA GLU A 163 4.23 18.90 17.52
C GLU A 163 4.06 20.15 18.37
N LYS A 164 4.48 20.09 19.64
CA LYS A 164 4.40 21.23 20.57
C LYS A 164 5.29 22.40 20.15
N ASP A 165 6.35 22.12 19.39
CA ASP A 165 7.35 23.08 18.95
C ASP A 165 7.31 23.32 17.42
N LEU A 166 6.20 22.98 16.77
CA LEU A 166 6.02 23.26 15.34
C LEU A 166 5.83 24.74 15.09
N LYS A 167 6.43 25.24 14.01
CA LYS A 167 6.11 26.58 13.52
C LYS A 167 4.67 26.59 13.01
N ALA A 168 3.98 27.71 13.19
CA ALA A 168 2.61 27.87 12.69
C ALA A 168 2.51 27.54 11.18
N GLY A 169 1.52 26.75 10.80
CA GLY A 169 1.29 26.30 9.43
C GLY A 169 2.25 25.23 8.91
N GLN A 170 3.24 24.79 9.71
CA GLN A 170 4.15 23.72 9.31
C GLN A 170 3.48 22.36 9.48
N THR A 171 3.33 21.62 8.39
CA THR A 171 2.75 20.26 8.38
C THR A 171 3.62 19.28 7.61
N ALA A 172 3.53 17.99 7.97
CA ALA A 172 4.15 16.90 7.23
C ALA A 172 3.48 15.55 7.55
N TYR A 173 3.41 14.66 6.55
CA TYR A 173 3.24 13.23 6.80
C TYR A 173 4.61 12.64 7.11
N VAL A 174 4.76 12.07 8.29
CA VAL A 174 6.02 11.46 8.73
C VAL A 174 5.85 9.95 8.80
N PHE A 175 6.73 9.23 8.11
CA PHE A 175 6.81 7.78 8.13
C PHE A 175 8.14 7.37 8.75
N VAL A 176 8.09 6.77 9.93
CA VAL A 176 9.27 6.18 10.56
C VAL A 176 9.29 4.70 10.23
N THR A 177 10.33 4.25 9.54
CA THR A 177 10.42 2.87 9.03
C THR A 177 11.54 2.09 9.69
N ASN A 178 11.45 0.77 9.67
CA ASN A 178 12.59 -0.12 9.84
C ASN A 178 12.55 -1.20 8.76
N ILE A 179 13.53 -1.17 7.85
CA ILE A 179 13.65 -2.14 6.76
C ILE A 179 14.94 -2.93 6.98
N ALA A 180 14.85 -3.99 7.80
CA ALA A 180 16.00 -4.58 8.47
C ALA A 180 16.64 -5.78 7.74
N TYR A 181 16.40 -5.96 6.44
CA TYR A 181 16.87 -7.14 5.71
C TYR A 181 18.39 -7.33 5.78
N HIS A 182 19.15 -6.24 5.71
CA HIS A 182 20.61 -6.25 5.78
C HIS A 182 21.18 -6.56 7.17
N TRP A 183 20.35 -6.54 8.21
CA TRP A 183 20.77 -6.96 9.56
C TRP A 183 20.75 -8.48 9.74
N ASN A 184 19.97 -9.19 8.92
CA ASN A 184 19.71 -10.62 9.09
C ASN A 184 19.80 -11.36 7.75
N LEU A 185 20.97 -11.26 7.09
CA LEU A 185 21.17 -11.76 5.71
C LEU A 185 20.85 -13.25 5.56
N ASP A 186 21.18 -14.07 6.56
CA ASP A 186 20.99 -15.53 6.52
C ASP A 186 19.67 -15.99 7.15
N SER A 187 18.84 -15.06 7.64
CA SER A 187 17.59 -15.39 8.33
C SER A 187 16.37 -15.21 7.43
N ALA A 188 15.40 -16.10 7.59
CA ALA A 188 14.05 -15.93 7.08
C ALA A 188 13.19 -15.00 7.98
N LYS A 189 13.65 -14.70 9.20
CA LYS A 189 12.99 -13.74 10.10
C LYS A 189 13.33 -12.33 9.69
N VAL A 190 12.52 -11.82 8.79
CA VAL A 190 12.63 -10.47 8.26
C VAL A 190 11.30 -9.76 8.32
N GLY A 191 11.33 -8.44 8.36
CA GLY A 191 10.13 -7.63 8.37
C GLY A 191 10.44 -6.18 8.00
N ALA A 192 9.43 -5.55 7.41
CA ALA A 192 9.37 -4.10 7.27
C ALA A 192 8.32 -3.61 8.27
N VAL A 193 8.68 -2.61 9.07
CA VAL A 193 7.78 -2.00 10.04
C VAL A 193 7.69 -0.51 9.76
N ILE A 194 6.49 0.05 9.83
CA ILE A 194 6.22 1.46 9.58
C ILE A 194 5.33 2.05 10.67
N LEU A 195 5.71 3.22 11.16
CA LEU A 195 4.88 4.11 11.97
C LEU A 195 4.55 5.34 11.11
N ALA A 196 3.27 5.59 10.89
CA ALA A 196 2.80 6.83 10.28
C ALA A 196 2.39 7.84 11.36
N HIS A 197 2.66 9.13 11.11
CA HIS A 197 2.31 10.22 12.01
C HIS A 197 2.01 11.50 11.24
N GLY A 198 0.85 12.11 11.48
CA GLY A 198 0.51 13.42 10.95
C GLY A 198 1.11 14.51 11.81
N LEU A 199 2.24 15.09 11.40
CA LEU A 199 2.89 16.17 12.13
C LEU A 199 2.20 17.50 11.78
N GLY A 200 1.45 18.07 12.74
CA GLY A 200 0.59 19.24 12.49
C GLY A 200 -0.67 18.92 11.67
N ILE A 201 -1.02 17.64 11.53
CA ILE A 201 -2.20 17.15 10.82
C ILE A 201 -3.05 16.37 11.84
N SER A 202 -4.08 17.02 12.39
CA SER A 202 -4.82 16.55 13.58
C SER A 202 -5.69 15.32 13.36
N ASP A 203 -5.90 14.92 12.11
CA ASP A 203 -6.83 13.89 11.68
C ASP A 203 -6.15 12.73 10.93
N PHE A 204 -4.83 12.78 10.72
CA PHE A 204 -4.05 11.71 10.14
C PHE A 204 -3.23 10.95 11.19
N ALA A 205 -3.41 9.62 11.23
CA ALA A 205 -2.66 8.70 12.09
C ALA A 205 -2.60 9.13 13.58
N LYS A 206 -3.72 9.68 14.10
CA LYS A 206 -3.84 10.08 15.51
C LYS A 206 -4.56 9.02 16.34
N LYS A 207 -4.13 8.90 17.59
CA LYS A 207 -4.80 8.05 18.58
C LYS A 207 -6.15 8.64 18.96
N GLY A 208 -7.16 7.79 19.08
CA GLY A 208 -8.49 8.18 19.49
C GLY A 208 -9.51 7.09 19.18
N TYR A 209 -10.69 7.19 19.79
CA TYR A 209 -11.84 6.39 19.44
C TYR A 209 -12.66 7.16 18.42
N PHE A 210 -12.86 6.57 17.24
CA PHE A 210 -13.58 7.17 16.13
C PHE A 210 -14.66 6.21 15.64
N ARG A 211 -15.74 6.77 15.12
CA ARG A 211 -16.75 6.03 14.37
C ARG A 211 -16.15 5.43 13.10
N LEU A 212 -16.69 4.33 12.58
CA LEU A 212 -16.21 3.72 11.34
C LEU A 212 -16.32 4.71 10.17
N SER A 213 -17.42 5.46 10.12
CA SER A 213 -17.64 6.56 9.16
C SER A 213 -16.62 7.68 9.28
N GLU A 214 -16.18 8.01 10.49
CA GLU A 214 -15.15 9.02 10.71
C GLU A 214 -13.77 8.52 10.27
N ILE A 215 -13.42 7.27 10.60
CA ILE A 215 -12.17 6.63 10.13
C ILE A 215 -12.14 6.64 8.60
N TYR A 216 -13.25 6.28 7.96
CA TYR A 216 -13.36 6.31 6.51
C TYR A 216 -13.13 7.69 5.91
N ARG A 217 -13.81 8.73 6.41
CA ARG A 217 -13.61 10.09 5.91
C ARG A 217 -12.18 10.58 6.07
N ARG A 218 -11.55 10.27 7.21
CA ARG A 218 -10.13 10.58 7.45
C ARG A 218 -9.25 9.83 6.45
N LYS A 219 -9.51 8.55 6.22
CA LYS A 219 -8.79 7.76 5.21
C LYS A 219 -8.95 8.33 3.82
N GLN A 220 -10.17 8.68 3.38
CA GLN A 220 -10.40 9.29 2.07
C GLN A 220 -9.66 10.62 1.92
N ARG A 221 -9.65 11.47 2.96
CA ARG A 221 -8.92 12.75 2.97
C ARG A 221 -7.41 12.59 2.82
N HIS A 222 -6.86 11.50 3.35
CA HIS A 222 -5.43 11.20 3.38
C HIS A 222 -5.07 9.96 2.56
N ILE A 223 -5.87 9.64 1.53
CA ILE A 223 -5.79 8.35 0.84
C ILE A 223 -4.40 8.07 0.29
N ASP A 224 -3.72 9.11 -0.22
CA ASP A 224 -2.34 9.07 -0.69
C ASP A 224 -1.37 8.55 0.38
N ALA A 225 -1.50 9.01 1.62
CA ALA A 225 -0.63 8.58 2.72
C ALA A 225 -0.94 7.14 3.16
N TYR A 226 -2.20 6.71 3.11
CA TYR A 226 -2.59 5.31 3.37
C TYR A 226 -2.12 4.36 2.27
N ASP A 227 -2.14 4.79 1.01
CA ASP A 227 -1.59 4.01 -0.12
C ASP A 227 -0.07 3.84 0.04
N VAL A 228 0.65 4.89 0.49
CA VAL A 228 2.06 4.80 0.87
C VAL A 228 2.29 3.78 1.99
N MET A 229 1.50 3.83 3.08
CA MET A 229 1.61 2.85 4.17
C MET A 229 1.43 1.42 3.67
N THR A 230 0.45 1.21 2.80
CA THR A 230 0.18 -0.09 2.16
C THR A 230 1.36 -0.55 1.31
N ALA A 231 1.94 0.34 0.50
CA ALA A 231 3.11 0.02 -0.32
C ALA A 231 4.34 -0.38 0.51
N PHE A 232 4.55 0.25 1.67
CA PHE A 232 5.63 -0.16 2.60
C PHE A 232 5.34 -1.49 3.29
N ALA A 233 4.09 -1.74 3.72
CA ALA A 233 3.70 -3.03 4.27
C ALA A 233 3.86 -4.16 3.25
N ASP A 234 3.62 -3.86 1.97
CA ASP A 234 3.77 -4.78 0.85
C ASP A 234 5.19 -4.78 0.26
N TYR A 235 6.11 -3.94 0.74
CA TYR A 235 7.50 -3.91 0.26
C TYR A 235 8.18 -5.28 0.23
N PRO A 236 8.04 -6.15 1.27
CA PRO A 236 8.59 -7.50 1.23
C PRO A 236 8.01 -8.39 0.11
N LYS A 237 6.88 -8.05 -0.50
CA LYS A 237 6.29 -8.84 -1.60
C LYS A 237 7.05 -8.51 -2.89
N LEU A 238 8.12 -9.25 -3.15
CA LEU A 238 8.82 -9.21 -4.42
C LEU A 238 7.96 -9.89 -5.49
N PRO A 239 7.77 -9.27 -6.67
CA PRO A 239 7.02 -9.91 -7.71
C PRO A 239 7.83 -11.04 -8.34
N GLU A 240 7.13 -12.07 -8.82
CA GLU A 240 7.75 -13.22 -9.49
C GLU A 240 8.27 -12.83 -10.89
N THR A 241 7.67 -11.81 -11.50
CA THR A 241 8.10 -11.18 -12.75
C THR A 241 8.21 -9.67 -12.53
N PHE A 242 9.25 -9.03 -13.06
CA PHE A 242 9.44 -7.59 -12.82
C PHE A 242 8.47 -6.72 -13.62
N ASP A 243 8.03 -7.19 -14.78
CA ASP A 243 7.07 -6.50 -15.66
C ASP A 243 5.60 -6.72 -15.28
N GLY A 244 5.35 -7.50 -14.22
CA GLY A 244 4.00 -7.80 -13.75
C GLY A 244 3.24 -8.83 -14.60
N SER A 245 3.91 -9.50 -15.54
CA SER A 245 3.32 -10.64 -16.25
C SER A 245 3.03 -11.78 -15.28
N LEU A 246 1.95 -12.53 -15.48
CA LEU A 246 1.68 -13.66 -14.60
C LEU A 246 2.72 -14.78 -14.85
N PRO A 247 3.21 -15.47 -13.81
CA PRO A 247 4.14 -16.58 -13.95
C PRO A 247 3.70 -17.63 -14.97
N SER A 248 2.41 -18.00 -14.99
CA SER A 248 1.88 -18.95 -15.97
C SER A 248 1.92 -18.43 -17.41
N ASP A 249 1.87 -17.10 -17.60
CA ASP A 249 2.05 -16.50 -18.92
C ASP A 249 3.54 -16.45 -19.31
N ALA A 250 4.41 -16.10 -18.36
CA ALA A 250 5.83 -15.83 -18.60
C ALA A 250 6.70 -17.10 -18.73
N PHE A 251 6.39 -18.15 -17.97
CA PHE A 251 7.25 -19.34 -17.87
C PHE A 251 6.67 -20.60 -18.53
N ASP A 252 5.35 -20.75 -18.60
CA ASP A 252 4.72 -21.98 -19.12
C ASP A 252 4.45 -21.94 -20.64
N GLY A 253 4.54 -20.76 -21.27
CA GLY A 253 4.48 -20.55 -22.73
C GLY A 253 3.17 -20.95 -23.43
N ASN A 254 2.20 -21.48 -22.68
CA ASN A 254 0.95 -22.06 -23.18
C ASN A 254 -0.30 -21.51 -22.48
N SER A 255 -0.19 -20.36 -21.81
CA SER A 255 -1.32 -19.77 -21.10
C SER A 255 -2.49 -19.51 -22.05
N LYS A 256 -3.63 -20.16 -21.74
CA LYS A 256 -4.92 -19.95 -22.42
C LYS A 256 -5.82 -19.03 -21.59
N ARG A 257 -5.22 -18.16 -20.76
CA ARG A 257 -5.92 -17.21 -19.91
C ARG A 257 -6.80 -16.31 -20.78
N LEU A 258 -8.05 -16.12 -20.33
CA LEU A 258 -8.98 -15.23 -20.99
C LEU A 258 -8.82 -13.82 -20.41
N ILE A 259 -8.91 -12.82 -21.27
CA ILE A 259 -8.85 -11.41 -20.90
C ILE A 259 -10.23 -10.79 -21.15
N ILE A 260 -10.76 -10.06 -20.18
CA ILE A 260 -12.02 -9.32 -20.35
C ILE A 260 -11.81 -8.25 -21.43
N GLY A 261 -12.76 -8.15 -22.36
CA GLY A 261 -12.66 -7.35 -23.58
C GLY A 261 -12.02 -8.09 -24.76
N GLY A 262 -11.40 -9.25 -24.53
CA GLY A 262 -10.88 -10.11 -25.60
C GLY A 262 -11.99 -10.88 -26.32
N THR A 263 -11.86 -11.05 -27.63
CA THR A 263 -12.74 -11.86 -28.46
C THR A 263 -12.11 -13.23 -28.72
N TYR A 264 -12.88 -14.29 -28.44
CA TYR A 264 -12.41 -15.67 -28.54
C TYR A 264 -13.43 -16.54 -29.26
N PHE A 265 -12.94 -17.63 -29.85
CA PHE A 265 -13.77 -18.70 -30.38
C PHE A 265 -13.96 -19.80 -29.33
N PHE A 266 -15.20 -20.09 -28.98
CA PHE A 266 -15.60 -21.11 -28.01
C PHE A 266 -16.22 -22.31 -28.74
N GLU A 267 -15.48 -23.42 -28.77
CA GLU A 267 -15.95 -24.68 -29.36
C GLU A 267 -17.11 -25.29 -28.56
N GLY A 268 -18.05 -25.95 -29.25
CA GLY A 268 -19.14 -26.71 -28.63
C GLY A 268 -20.27 -25.87 -28.02
N VAL A 269 -20.28 -24.56 -28.27
CA VAL A 269 -21.31 -23.62 -27.81
C VAL A 269 -22.06 -23.09 -29.02
N GLY A 270 -23.39 -23.04 -28.97
CA GLY A 270 -24.21 -22.44 -30.05
C GLY A 270 -24.50 -23.34 -31.26
N GLY A 271 -24.18 -24.64 -31.20
CA GLY A 271 -24.43 -25.61 -32.28
C GLY A 271 -23.14 -26.22 -32.83
N GLN A 272 -23.16 -26.73 -34.07
CA GLN A 272 -22.01 -27.41 -34.70
C GLN A 272 -20.84 -26.48 -35.05
N GLU A 273 -21.04 -25.16 -35.10
CA GLU A 273 -20.02 -24.20 -35.57
C GLU A 273 -19.25 -23.47 -34.46
N GLY A 274 -19.56 -23.71 -33.17
CA GLY A 274 -18.99 -22.96 -32.06
C GLY A 274 -19.49 -21.50 -31.99
N LEU A 275 -18.94 -20.73 -31.05
CA LEU A 275 -19.36 -19.35 -30.79
C LEU A 275 -18.15 -18.42 -30.75
N THR A 276 -18.08 -17.44 -31.65
CA THR A 276 -17.17 -16.29 -31.49
C THR A 276 -17.86 -15.23 -30.64
N ALA A 277 -17.29 -14.91 -29.48
CA ALA A 277 -17.85 -13.90 -28.57
C ALA A 277 -16.76 -13.15 -27.80
N THR A 278 -17.12 -11.94 -27.36
CA THR A 278 -16.26 -11.10 -26.52
C THR A 278 -16.55 -11.37 -25.05
N VAL A 279 -15.51 -11.59 -24.26
CA VAL A 279 -15.64 -11.77 -22.81
C VAL A 279 -15.99 -10.43 -22.18
N THR A 280 -17.16 -10.34 -21.55
CA THR A 280 -17.64 -9.12 -20.87
C THR A 280 -17.45 -9.19 -19.36
N SER A 281 -17.44 -10.39 -18.79
CA SER A 281 -17.14 -10.63 -17.38
C SER A 281 -16.54 -12.01 -17.18
N ALA A 282 -15.76 -12.18 -16.10
CA ALA A 282 -15.24 -13.49 -15.71
C ALA A 282 -15.00 -13.57 -14.20
N THR A 283 -15.20 -14.76 -13.62
CA THR A 283 -14.88 -15.06 -12.22
C THR A 283 -14.43 -16.51 -12.05
N VAL A 284 -13.66 -16.79 -11.00
CA VAL A 284 -13.13 -18.14 -10.72
C VAL A 284 -13.86 -18.77 -9.54
N ALA A 285 -14.48 -19.92 -9.79
CA ALA A 285 -14.96 -20.81 -8.75
C ALA A 285 -13.81 -21.74 -8.31
N GLU A 286 -13.05 -21.31 -7.30
CA GLU A 286 -11.83 -22.00 -6.87
C GLU A 286 -12.08 -23.45 -6.45
N HIS A 287 -13.20 -23.70 -5.75
CA HIS A 287 -13.57 -25.04 -5.28
C HIS A 287 -13.94 -26.00 -6.42
N GLU A 288 -14.42 -25.46 -7.54
CA GLU A 288 -14.74 -26.23 -8.75
C GLU A 288 -13.57 -26.32 -9.72
N LYS A 289 -12.49 -25.55 -9.49
CA LYS A 289 -11.42 -25.30 -10.47
C LYS A 289 -11.98 -24.90 -11.85
N ARG A 290 -12.93 -23.97 -11.86
CA ARG A 290 -13.57 -23.46 -13.09
C ARG A 290 -13.56 -21.94 -13.16
N VAL A 291 -13.48 -21.44 -14.38
CA VAL A 291 -13.76 -20.04 -14.71
C VAL A 291 -15.16 -19.96 -15.30
N TYR A 292 -15.99 -19.07 -14.77
CA TYR A 292 -17.27 -18.67 -15.33
C TYR A 292 -17.08 -17.40 -16.17
N ILE A 293 -17.67 -17.37 -17.36
CA ILE A 293 -17.39 -16.36 -18.39
C ILE A 293 -18.73 -15.81 -18.88
N GLY A 294 -18.97 -14.51 -18.72
CA GLY A 294 -20.05 -13.80 -19.38
C GLY A 294 -19.61 -13.29 -20.75
N THR A 295 -20.49 -13.36 -21.74
CA THR A 295 -20.21 -12.90 -23.11
C THR A 295 -21.13 -11.76 -23.56
N ASP A 296 -20.71 -11.01 -24.59
CA ASP A 296 -21.52 -9.98 -25.26
C ASP A 296 -22.74 -10.57 -26.00
N LYS A 297 -22.75 -11.88 -26.22
CA LYS A 297 -23.85 -12.63 -26.83
C LYS A 297 -24.85 -13.18 -25.79
N GLY A 298 -24.65 -12.88 -24.50
CA GLY A 298 -25.58 -13.19 -23.41
C GLY A 298 -25.46 -14.61 -22.85
N GLN A 299 -24.47 -15.40 -23.26
CA GLN A 299 -24.22 -16.72 -22.69
C GLN A 299 -23.32 -16.63 -21.45
N ILE A 300 -23.50 -17.60 -20.55
CA ILE A 300 -22.55 -17.89 -19.48
C ILE A 300 -21.85 -19.21 -19.84
N LEU A 301 -20.54 -19.13 -20.07
CA LEU A 301 -19.71 -20.27 -20.42
C LEU A 301 -18.83 -20.66 -19.24
N THR A 302 -18.29 -21.90 -19.28
CA THR A 302 -17.29 -22.32 -18.30
C THR A 302 -16.09 -22.97 -18.97
N LYS A 303 -14.92 -22.79 -18.37
CA LYS A 303 -13.70 -23.54 -18.73
C LYS A 303 -12.98 -24.03 -17.47
N PRO A 304 -12.27 -25.18 -17.53
CA PRO A 304 -11.36 -25.56 -16.45
C PRO A 304 -10.24 -24.52 -16.30
N ILE A 305 -9.78 -24.30 -15.07
CA ILE A 305 -8.58 -23.52 -14.77
C ILE A 305 -7.44 -24.48 -14.43
N SER A 306 -6.25 -24.23 -14.96
CA SER A 306 -5.06 -25.00 -14.59
C SER A 306 -4.60 -24.67 -13.17
N ASP A 307 -3.78 -25.54 -12.56
CA ASP A 307 -3.25 -25.27 -11.21
C ASP A 307 -2.32 -24.05 -11.18
N ALA A 308 -1.58 -23.79 -12.27
CA ALA A 308 -0.74 -22.60 -12.42
C ALA A 308 -1.58 -21.32 -12.54
N GLU A 309 -2.59 -21.32 -13.42
CA GLU A 309 -3.55 -20.20 -13.52
C GLU A 309 -4.30 -19.96 -12.19
N LEU A 310 -4.64 -21.01 -11.45
CA LEU A 310 -5.30 -20.89 -10.15
C LEU A 310 -4.37 -20.29 -9.08
N ALA A 311 -3.09 -20.64 -9.10
CA ALA A 311 -2.08 -20.02 -8.23
C ALA A 311 -1.94 -18.52 -8.56
N ASP A 312 -1.86 -18.18 -9.84
CA ASP A 312 -1.79 -16.80 -10.30
C ASP A 312 -3.06 -16.01 -9.95
N TYR A 313 -4.24 -16.62 -10.10
CA TYR A 313 -5.51 -16.02 -9.68
C TYR A 313 -5.51 -15.74 -8.18
N ARG A 314 -5.06 -16.69 -7.35
CA ARG A 314 -5.00 -16.50 -5.88
C ARG A 314 -4.07 -15.36 -5.50
N SER A 315 -2.94 -15.22 -6.19
CA SER A 315 -1.95 -14.17 -5.96
C SER A 315 -2.39 -12.80 -6.50
N HIS A 316 -3.18 -12.77 -7.59
CA HIS A 316 -3.50 -11.55 -8.33
C HIS A 316 -4.98 -11.46 -8.74
N ARG A 317 -5.91 -11.80 -7.83
CA ARG A 317 -7.36 -11.94 -8.12
C ARG A 317 -7.94 -10.81 -8.96
N ASP A 318 -7.70 -9.58 -8.55
CA ASP A 318 -8.32 -8.39 -9.16
C ASP A 318 -7.79 -8.08 -10.57
N ALA A 319 -6.56 -8.51 -10.89
CA ALA A 319 -5.91 -8.25 -12.18
C ALA A 319 -5.86 -9.49 -13.09
N PHE A 320 -6.29 -10.64 -12.59
CA PHE A 320 -6.14 -11.93 -13.28
C PHE A 320 -6.82 -11.97 -14.65
N PHE A 321 -7.87 -11.19 -14.90
CA PHE A 321 -8.54 -11.15 -16.21
C PHE A 321 -8.10 -9.96 -17.08
N GLY A 322 -6.95 -9.36 -16.80
CA GLY A 322 -6.33 -8.28 -17.58
C GLY A 322 -6.98 -6.90 -17.43
N VAL A 323 -8.07 -6.81 -16.66
CA VAL A 323 -8.66 -5.56 -16.20
C VAL A 323 -8.71 -5.59 -14.67
N LEU A 324 -8.48 -4.44 -14.03
CA LEU A 324 -8.68 -4.30 -12.59
C LEU A 324 -10.17 -4.42 -12.29
N HIS A 325 -10.58 -5.61 -11.87
CA HIS A 325 -11.95 -5.91 -11.50
C HIS A 325 -11.95 -6.61 -10.16
N ARG A 326 -12.59 -5.99 -9.16
CA ARG A 326 -12.61 -6.50 -7.79
C ARG A 326 -13.29 -7.88 -7.75
N GLN A 327 -12.52 -8.93 -7.53
CA GLN A 327 -13.04 -10.28 -7.33
C GLN A 327 -13.28 -10.47 -5.83
N GLY A 328 -14.36 -11.17 -5.46
CA GLY A 328 -14.84 -11.30 -4.08
C GLY A 328 -13.71 -11.44 -3.04
N LYS A 329 -13.69 -10.53 -2.06
CA LYS A 329 -12.74 -10.52 -0.93
C LYS A 329 -13.49 -10.88 0.34
N THR A 330 -12.82 -11.65 1.21
CA THR A 330 -13.23 -11.81 2.60
C THR A 330 -12.64 -10.66 3.39
N ALA A 331 -13.50 -9.81 3.97
CA ALA A 331 -13.05 -8.77 4.90
C ALA A 331 -12.37 -9.40 6.13
N LYS A 332 -11.20 -8.88 6.51
CA LYS A 332 -10.40 -9.45 7.62
C LYS A 332 -10.74 -8.85 8.97
N ASN A 333 -11.34 -7.67 8.98
CA ASN A 333 -11.74 -6.95 10.18
C ASN A 333 -13.00 -6.13 9.92
N GLU A 334 -13.58 -5.61 11.00
CA GLU A 334 -14.82 -4.82 10.98
C GLU A 334 -14.73 -3.59 10.06
N TYR A 335 -13.59 -2.90 10.06
CA TYR A 335 -13.40 -1.71 9.23
C TYR A 335 -13.29 -2.06 7.74
N GLU A 336 -12.57 -3.13 7.37
CA GLU A 336 -12.56 -3.63 5.99
C GLU A 336 -13.96 -4.04 5.52
N PHE A 337 -14.74 -4.70 6.39
CA PHE A 337 -16.12 -5.05 6.06
C PHE A 337 -16.99 -3.81 5.84
N TYR A 338 -16.82 -2.80 6.68
CA TYR A 338 -17.47 -1.51 6.51
C TYR A 338 -17.10 -0.83 5.18
N GLU A 339 -15.81 -0.77 4.84
CA GLU A 339 -15.37 -0.20 3.55
C GLU A 339 -15.97 -0.91 2.35
N ASP A 340 -16.06 -2.24 2.40
CA ASP A 340 -16.66 -3.06 1.36
C ASP A 340 -18.16 -2.76 1.19
N LEU A 341 -18.89 -2.61 2.30
CA LEU A 341 -20.28 -2.19 2.26
C LEU A 341 -20.44 -0.78 1.68
N VAL A 342 -19.58 0.17 2.08
CA VAL A 342 -19.62 1.54 1.55
C VAL A 342 -19.39 1.54 0.05
N GLU A 343 -18.38 0.83 -0.46
CA GLU A 343 -18.11 0.73 -1.91
C GLU A 343 -19.31 0.20 -2.69
N ILE A 344 -19.92 -0.89 -2.21
CA ILE A 344 -21.10 -1.51 -2.85
C ILE A 344 -22.30 -0.55 -2.84
N HIS A 345 -22.61 0.04 -1.69
CA HIS A 345 -23.82 0.83 -1.50
C HIS A 345 -23.69 2.26 -2.03
N MET A 346 -22.47 2.76 -2.26
CA MET A 346 -22.29 4.07 -2.88
C MET A 346 -22.86 4.11 -4.31
N ALA A 347 -22.87 2.98 -5.01
CA ALA A 347 -23.48 2.83 -6.34
C ALA A 347 -25.01 2.67 -6.30
N TYR A 348 -25.63 2.46 -5.14
CA TYR A 348 -27.07 2.28 -5.04
C TYR A 348 -27.81 3.63 -5.16
N PRO A 349 -28.98 3.70 -5.82
CA PRO A 349 -29.81 4.89 -5.77
C PRO A 349 -30.23 5.22 -4.33
N ARG A 350 -30.23 6.51 -4.00
CA ARG A 350 -30.59 7.02 -2.66
C ARG A 350 -31.96 6.54 -2.20
N GLU A 351 -32.93 6.46 -3.11
CA GLU A 351 -34.30 5.99 -2.83
C GLU A 351 -34.33 4.54 -2.35
N ASN A 352 -33.44 3.69 -2.87
CA ASN A 352 -33.34 2.30 -2.43
C ASN A 352 -32.77 2.21 -1.01
N LEU A 353 -31.78 3.03 -0.67
CA LEU A 353 -31.25 3.11 0.69
C LEU A 353 -32.31 3.62 1.68
N LEU A 354 -33.09 4.63 1.31
CA LEU A 354 -34.17 5.13 2.16
C LEU A 354 -35.23 4.06 2.45
N ARG A 355 -35.57 3.21 1.47
CA ARG A 355 -36.45 2.05 1.67
C ARG A 355 -35.85 1.04 2.67
N LEU A 356 -34.54 0.79 2.62
CA LEU A 356 -33.87 -0.09 3.57
C LEU A 356 -33.89 0.47 5.00
N THR A 357 -33.91 1.79 5.15
CA THR A 357 -33.93 2.48 6.46
C THR A 357 -35.34 2.90 6.93
N GLU A 358 -36.40 2.60 6.19
CA GLU A 358 -37.75 3.16 6.43
C GLU A 358 -38.32 2.82 7.82
N LYS A 359 -37.92 1.66 8.38
CA LYS A 359 -38.38 1.15 9.68
C LYS A 359 -37.47 1.55 10.83
N TRP A 360 -36.42 2.32 10.57
CA TRP A 360 -35.51 2.78 11.61
C TRP A 360 -36.17 3.90 12.41
N THR A 361 -35.89 3.96 13.70
CA THR A 361 -36.53 4.90 14.64
C THR A 361 -36.29 6.37 14.28
N ASP A 362 -35.21 6.65 13.56
CA ASP A 362 -34.77 7.97 13.11
C ASP A 362 -34.86 8.16 11.58
N ALA A 363 -35.75 7.40 10.90
CA ALA A 363 -35.90 7.45 9.44
C ALA A 363 -36.12 8.87 8.89
N GLU A 364 -36.84 9.74 9.60
CA GLU A 364 -37.04 11.14 9.18
C GLU A 364 -35.77 11.98 9.24
N GLU A 365 -34.83 11.68 10.15
CA GLU A 365 -33.53 12.35 10.19
C GLU A 365 -32.61 11.85 9.07
N LEU A 366 -32.64 10.55 8.77
CA LEU A 366 -31.86 9.95 7.68
C LEU A 366 -32.26 10.50 6.30
N LYS A 367 -33.55 10.84 6.12
CA LYS A 367 -34.03 11.52 4.91
C LYS A 367 -33.40 12.89 4.67
N LYS A 368 -32.82 13.53 5.69
CA LYS A 368 -32.16 14.84 5.57
C LYS A 368 -30.69 14.73 5.17
N LEU A 369 -30.10 13.53 5.26
CA LEU A 369 -28.70 13.29 4.92
C LEU A 369 -28.46 13.34 3.41
N SER A 370 -27.24 13.73 3.02
CA SER A 370 -26.76 13.54 1.65
C SER A 370 -26.73 12.05 1.28
N HIS A 371 -26.60 11.72 0.00
CA HIS A 371 -26.47 10.32 -0.43
C HIS A 371 -25.27 9.63 0.26
N GLU A 372 -24.11 10.29 0.24
CA GLU A 372 -22.90 9.79 0.89
C GLU A 372 -23.10 9.61 2.40
N ASP A 373 -23.63 10.62 3.10
CA ASP A 373 -23.87 10.52 4.55
C ASP A 373 -24.85 9.39 4.90
N LEU A 374 -25.88 9.19 4.08
CA LEU A 374 -26.84 8.09 4.26
C LEU A 374 -26.17 6.73 4.07
N VAL A 375 -25.32 6.57 3.04
CA VAL A 375 -24.54 5.35 2.82
C VAL A 375 -23.64 5.07 4.02
N LEU A 376 -22.87 6.07 4.47
CA LEU A 376 -21.91 5.89 5.57
C LEU A 376 -22.61 5.52 6.88
N GLU A 377 -23.74 6.14 7.18
CA GLU A 377 -24.56 5.83 8.36
C GLU A 377 -25.20 4.44 8.26
N TYR A 378 -25.77 4.11 7.09
CA TYR A 378 -26.37 2.80 6.85
C TYR A 378 -25.33 1.68 7.03
N CYS A 379 -24.21 1.77 6.33
CA CYS A 379 -23.16 0.74 6.38
C CYS A 379 -22.57 0.57 7.78
N GLU A 380 -22.45 1.64 8.57
CA GLU A 380 -21.89 1.57 9.92
C GLU A 380 -22.81 0.77 10.85
N ARG A 381 -24.12 1.00 10.78
CA ARG A 381 -25.09 0.23 11.57
C ARG A 381 -25.14 -1.24 11.16
N ILE A 382 -25.05 -1.53 9.87
CA ILE A 382 -24.99 -2.92 9.37
C ILE A 382 -23.72 -3.61 9.87
N SER A 383 -22.55 -2.99 9.74
CA SER A 383 -21.29 -3.53 10.24
C SER A 383 -21.36 -3.86 11.73
N LEU A 384 -21.85 -2.93 12.55
CA LEU A 384 -22.00 -3.12 14.00
C LEU A 384 -23.01 -4.23 14.34
N SER A 385 -24.12 -4.34 13.59
CA SER A 385 -25.13 -5.38 13.81
C SER A 385 -24.62 -6.78 13.48
N VAL A 386 -23.84 -6.94 12.41
CA VAL A 386 -23.27 -8.24 12.02
C VAL A 386 -22.26 -8.69 13.06
N MET A 387 -21.35 -7.80 13.46
CA MET A 387 -20.31 -8.12 14.46
C MET A 387 -20.88 -8.34 15.86
N GLY A 388 -21.93 -7.62 16.25
CA GLY A 388 -22.66 -7.83 17.51
C GLY A 388 -23.36 -9.20 17.59
N ASN A 389 -23.73 -9.79 16.45
CA ASN A 389 -24.29 -11.14 16.38
C ASN A 389 -23.20 -12.23 16.30
N SER A 390 -22.06 -11.95 15.66
CA SER A 390 -20.90 -12.86 15.63
C SER A 390 -20.23 -13.00 17.00
N GLY A 391 -20.28 -11.98 17.86
CA GLY A 391 -19.72 -12.03 19.22
C GLY A 391 -20.44 -12.94 20.24
N ARG A 392 -21.50 -13.67 19.82
CA ARG A 392 -22.19 -14.69 20.64
C ARG A 392 -21.74 -16.13 20.36
N GLN A 393 -20.90 -16.34 19.35
CA GLN A 393 -20.23 -17.61 19.11
C GLN A 393 -18.74 -17.31 18.97
N ASP A 394 -17.96 -17.78 19.95
CA ASP A 394 -16.50 -17.71 20.04
C ASP A 394 -15.86 -16.34 20.37
N GLN A 395 -15.67 -16.09 21.68
CA GLN A 395 -14.57 -15.24 22.16
C GLN A 395 -13.37 -16.12 22.51
N PRO A 396 -12.19 -15.77 21.98
CA PRO A 396 -11.11 -15.38 22.87
C PRO A 396 -10.65 -13.95 22.59
N SER A 397 -10.38 -13.24 23.69
CA SER A 397 -9.94 -11.86 23.78
C SER A 397 -8.75 -11.52 22.88
N THR A 398 -8.82 -10.41 22.14
CA THR A 398 -7.62 -9.63 21.79
C THR A 398 -7.88 -8.14 21.97
N LYS A 399 -6.95 -7.50 22.70
CA LYS A 399 -6.84 -6.06 22.91
C LYS A 399 -6.24 -5.41 21.66
N SER A 400 -6.69 -4.21 21.38
CA SER A 400 -6.12 -3.27 20.41
C SER A 400 -4.63 -3.00 20.67
N THR A 401 -3.83 -3.04 19.60
CA THR A 401 -2.55 -2.33 19.45
C THR A 401 -2.49 -1.71 18.07
#